data_AF-A0A3S0ZY66-F1
#
_entry.id   AF-A0A3S0ZY66-F1
#
_cell.length_a   1.000
_cell.length_b   1.000
_cell.length_c   1.000
_cell.angle_alpha   90.00
_cell.angle_beta   90.00
_cell.angle_gamma   90.00
#
_symmetry.space_group_name_H-M   'P 1'
#
loop_
_entity.id
_entity.type
_entity.pdbx_description
1 polymer ?
#
loop_
_entity_poly.entity_id
_entity_poly.type
_entity_poly.pdbx_seq_one_letter_code
_entity_poly.pdbx_strand_id
1 'polypeptide(L)'
;MSVLEIYINWVNSVLGEAGGHVDGVEAVQDGKVLCDLIDVLAPDAGLAAKVKASGDCTPLSYIKVALDHMKSHGIKIKFPPQDIIHNEIKSLLDILWILILNYGIHFIGQNAFQRSVGIGKKQLLEWCQDELGTTFDHRNTLTFNLCNGNWFVQLLEQVAGCSMQKSKDTAEYIDALLTEIQDRYCIMKDIIRASDIVDGTVDEHTLMIYLSLMRRR
;
A
#
# COMPACT_ATOMS: atom_id res chain seq x y z
N MET A 1 -11.60 11.00 4.65
CA MET A 1 -11.46 9.93 3.65
C MET A 1 -11.77 8.62 4.35
N SER A 2 -12.47 7.70 3.70
CA SER A 2 -12.74 6.38 4.27
C SER A 2 -11.54 5.46 4.11
N VAL A 3 -11.42 4.45 4.98
CA VAL A 3 -10.36 3.42 4.88
C VAL A 3 -10.44 2.66 3.55
N LEU A 4 -11.66 2.46 3.02
CA LEU A 4 -11.85 1.80 1.73
C LEU A 4 -11.27 2.63 0.58
N GLU A 5 -11.50 3.94 0.56
CA GLU A 5 -10.91 4.85 -0.44
C GLU A 5 -9.38 4.78 -0.39
N ILE A 6 -8.78 4.80 0.80
CA ILE A 6 -7.33 4.67 0.99
C ILE A 6 -6.81 3.36 0.40
N TYR A 7 -7.52 2.25 0.65
CA TYR A 7 -7.10 0.94 0.15
C TYR A 7 -7.27 0.82 -1.37
N ILE A 8 -8.31 1.39 -1.95
CA ILE A 8 -8.48 1.40 -3.41
C ILE A 8 -7.43 2.28 -4.07
N ASN A 9 -7.06 3.41 -3.46
CA ASN A 9 -5.95 4.21 -3.93
C ASN A 9 -4.61 3.48 -3.82
N TRP A 10 -4.41 2.65 -2.78
CA TRP A 10 -3.26 1.74 -2.72
C TRP A 10 -3.30 0.68 -3.83
N VAL A 11 -4.45 0.04 -4.07
CA VAL A 11 -4.62 -0.93 -5.17
C VAL A 11 -4.28 -0.30 -6.51
N ASN A 12 -4.81 0.89 -6.79
CA ASN A 12 -4.53 1.64 -8.01
C ASN A 12 -3.06 2.07 -8.11
N SER A 13 -2.40 2.33 -7.00
CA SER A 13 -0.96 2.64 -7.00
C SER A 13 -0.10 1.45 -7.41
N VAL A 14 -0.47 0.25 -6.95
CA VAL A 14 0.22 -1.00 -7.30
C VAL A 14 -0.12 -1.40 -8.74
N LEU A 15 -1.39 -1.43 -9.12
CA LEU A 15 -1.81 -1.85 -10.46
C LEU A 15 -1.37 -0.87 -11.55
N GLY A 16 -1.27 0.43 -11.26
CA GLY A 16 -0.80 1.45 -12.20
C GLY A 16 0.57 1.15 -12.79
N GLU A 17 1.43 0.44 -12.06
CA GLU A 17 2.75 -0.03 -12.52
C GLU A 17 2.67 -0.96 -13.74
N ALA A 18 1.59 -1.72 -13.83
CA ALA A 18 1.28 -2.62 -14.93
C ALA A 18 0.21 -2.03 -15.87
N GLY A 19 -0.12 -0.74 -15.74
CA GLY A 19 -1.15 -0.05 -16.52
C GLY A 19 -2.59 -0.43 -16.14
N GLY A 20 -2.80 -0.99 -14.94
CA GLY A 20 -4.11 -1.37 -14.42
C GLY A 20 -4.76 -0.27 -13.57
N HIS A 21 -6.09 -0.33 -13.45
CA HIS A 21 -6.90 0.57 -12.63
C HIS A 21 -8.22 -0.11 -12.22
N VAL A 22 -8.77 0.29 -11.07
CA VAL A 22 -10.10 -0.09 -10.60
C VAL A 22 -10.85 1.13 -10.05
N ASP A 23 -12.15 1.20 -10.32
CA ASP A 23 -12.99 2.33 -9.93
C ASP A 23 -13.47 2.28 -8.48
N GLY A 24 -13.49 1.08 -7.88
CA GLY A 24 -14.11 0.85 -6.57
C GLY A 24 -13.79 -0.51 -5.98
N VAL A 25 -14.27 -0.73 -4.75
CA VAL A 25 -14.01 -1.97 -4.00
C VAL A 25 -14.74 -3.18 -4.57
N GLU A 26 -15.82 -2.94 -5.31
CA GLU A 26 -16.59 -3.97 -6.02
C GLU A 26 -15.71 -4.75 -7.02
N ALA A 27 -14.69 -4.12 -7.60
CA ALA A 27 -13.73 -4.78 -8.49
C ALA A 27 -12.94 -5.91 -7.81
N VAL A 28 -12.86 -5.91 -6.47
CA VAL A 28 -12.18 -6.96 -5.69
C VAL A 28 -13.01 -8.26 -5.68
N GLN A 29 -14.33 -8.20 -5.86
CA GLN A 29 -15.22 -9.37 -5.85
C GLN A 29 -14.91 -10.36 -6.95
N ASP A 30 -14.45 -9.86 -8.10
CA ASP A 30 -14.10 -10.69 -9.25
C ASP A 30 -12.83 -11.52 -8.99
N GLY A 31 -12.12 -11.26 -7.89
CA GLY A 31 -10.93 -11.99 -7.46
C GLY A 31 -9.69 -11.74 -8.31
N LYS A 32 -9.85 -11.38 -9.59
CA LYS A 32 -8.77 -11.12 -10.53
C LYS A 32 -7.82 -10.04 -10.00
N VAL A 33 -8.36 -8.97 -9.42
CA VAL A 33 -7.59 -7.88 -8.79
C VAL A 33 -6.62 -8.42 -7.73
N LEU A 34 -7.03 -9.41 -6.92
CA LEU A 34 -6.16 -10.02 -5.91
C LEU A 34 -4.98 -10.75 -6.54
N CYS A 35 -5.22 -11.48 -7.64
CA CYS A 35 -4.17 -12.15 -8.39
C CYS A 35 -3.23 -11.16 -9.06
N ASP A 36 -3.76 -10.12 -9.70
CA ASP A 36 -2.96 -9.10 -10.37
C ASP A 36 -2.07 -8.34 -9.36
N LEU A 37 -2.61 -7.98 -8.19
CA LEU A 37 -1.84 -7.35 -7.12
C LEU A 37 -0.70 -8.23 -6.64
N ILE A 38 -0.96 -9.52 -6.42
CA ILE A 38 0.09 -10.47 -6.02
C ILE A 38 1.13 -10.62 -7.14
N ASP A 39 0.70 -10.70 -8.40
CA ASP A 39 1.63 -10.85 -9.53
C ASP A 39 2.51 -9.60 -9.74
N VAL A 40 2.01 -8.40 -9.44
CA VAL A 40 2.84 -7.17 -9.44
C VAL A 40 3.82 -7.16 -8.26
N LEU A 41 3.37 -7.55 -7.06
CA LEU A 41 4.19 -7.47 -5.83
C LEU A 41 5.13 -8.67 -5.64
N ALA A 42 4.82 -9.80 -6.27
CA ALA A 42 5.58 -11.05 -6.26
C ALA A 42 5.60 -11.64 -7.69
N PRO A 43 6.48 -11.13 -8.57
CA PRO A 43 6.48 -11.46 -10.01
C PRO A 43 6.56 -12.95 -10.35
N ASP A 44 7.14 -13.76 -9.48
CA ASP A 44 7.27 -15.22 -9.66
C ASP A 44 5.97 -15.99 -9.35
N ALA A 45 4.92 -15.32 -8.84
CA ALA A 45 3.69 -15.97 -8.42
C ALA A 45 2.84 -16.47 -9.62
N GLY A 46 2.67 -15.64 -10.66
CA GLY A 46 1.96 -15.98 -11.91
C GLY A 46 0.52 -16.47 -11.71
N LEU A 47 -0.20 -15.94 -10.74
CA LEU A 47 -1.52 -16.39 -10.32
C LEU A 47 -2.58 -16.16 -11.39
N ALA A 48 -2.61 -15.00 -12.03
CA ALA A 48 -3.59 -14.71 -13.07
C ALA A 48 -3.42 -15.65 -14.28
N ALA A 49 -2.17 -15.98 -14.63
CA ALA A 49 -1.87 -16.95 -15.68
C ALA A 49 -2.29 -18.37 -15.30
N LYS A 50 -2.08 -18.79 -14.03
CA LYS A 50 -2.51 -20.10 -13.51
C LYS A 50 -4.02 -20.29 -13.61
N VAL A 51 -4.81 -19.27 -13.27
CA VAL A 51 -6.28 -19.33 -13.39
C VAL A 51 -6.69 -19.44 -14.86
N LYS A 52 -6.10 -18.63 -15.76
CA LYS A 52 -6.39 -18.73 -17.19
C LYS A 52 -6.05 -20.11 -17.77
N ALA A 53 -4.93 -20.70 -17.35
CA ALA A 53 -4.51 -22.02 -17.80
C ALA A 53 -5.41 -23.16 -17.31
N SER A 54 -6.13 -22.99 -16.19
CA SER A 54 -7.08 -23.99 -15.70
C SER A 54 -8.40 -23.99 -16.47
N GLY A 55 -8.72 -22.91 -17.19
CA GLY A 55 -9.97 -22.74 -17.93
C GLY A 55 -11.18 -22.33 -17.08
N ASP A 56 -11.07 -22.39 -15.74
CA ASP A 56 -12.10 -21.90 -14.81
C ASP A 56 -11.77 -20.47 -14.38
N CYS A 57 -12.27 -19.50 -15.14
CA CYS A 57 -12.10 -18.07 -14.91
C CYS A 57 -13.21 -17.45 -14.05
N THR A 58 -13.80 -18.21 -13.12
CA THR A 58 -14.82 -17.68 -12.19
C THR A 58 -14.20 -16.84 -11.06
N PRO A 59 -14.95 -15.90 -10.45
CA PRO A 59 -14.47 -15.14 -9.29
C PRO A 59 -13.96 -16.02 -8.15
N LEU A 60 -14.68 -17.11 -7.86
CA LEU A 60 -14.29 -18.08 -6.83
C LEU A 60 -12.94 -18.74 -7.15
N SER A 61 -12.67 -19.04 -8.42
CA SER A 61 -11.40 -19.63 -8.86
C SER A 61 -10.24 -18.66 -8.60
N TYR A 62 -10.35 -17.40 -9.03
CA TYR A 62 -9.34 -16.37 -8.75
C TYR A 62 -9.10 -16.18 -7.25
N ILE A 63 -10.16 -16.03 -6.46
CA ILE A 63 -10.05 -15.84 -5.01
C ILE A 63 -9.36 -17.05 -4.37
N LYS A 64 -9.75 -18.28 -4.72
CA LYS A 64 -9.11 -19.49 -4.18
C LYS A 64 -7.63 -19.54 -4.50
N VAL A 65 -7.22 -19.28 -5.74
CA VAL A 65 -5.81 -19.28 -6.14
C VAL A 65 -5.01 -18.23 -5.34
N ALA A 66 -5.55 -17.02 -5.18
CA ALA A 66 -4.92 -15.98 -4.36
C ALA A 66 -4.78 -16.40 -2.89
N LEU A 67 -5.86 -16.89 -2.28
CA LEU A 67 -5.87 -17.30 -0.87
C LEU A 67 -4.96 -18.51 -0.61
N ASP A 68 -4.91 -19.47 -1.52
CA ASP A 68 -4.06 -20.65 -1.37
C ASP A 68 -2.58 -20.29 -1.54
N HIS A 69 -2.25 -19.33 -2.42
CA HIS A 69 -0.92 -18.74 -2.48
C HIS A 69 -0.54 -18.01 -1.19
N MET A 70 -1.44 -17.22 -0.61
CA MET A 70 -1.18 -16.58 0.69
C MET A 70 -0.93 -17.61 1.80
N LYS A 71 -1.75 -18.67 1.88
CA LYS A 71 -1.60 -19.73 2.87
C LYS A 71 -0.30 -20.50 2.70
N SER A 72 0.14 -20.77 1.47
CA SER A 72 1.41 -21.47 1.22
C SER A 72 2.62 -20.66 1.72
N HIS A 73 2.47 -19.33 1.85
CA HIS A 73 3.46 -18.43 2.47
C HIS A 73 3.24 -18.22 3.96
N GLY A 74 2.39 -19.01 4.62
CA GLY A 74 2.17 -18.96 6.07
C GLY A 74 1.25 -17.83 6.54
N ILE A 75 0.50 -17.20 5.63
CA ILE A 75 -0.50 -16.18 5.98
C ILE A 75 -1.79 -16.86 6.43
N LYS A 76 -2.32 -16.45 7.58
CA LYS A 76 -3.57 -16.99 8.12
C LYS A 76 -4.76 -16.17 7.63
N ILE A 77 -5.65 -16.80 6.87
CA ILE A 77 -6.91 -16.24 6.40
C ILE A 77 -8.03 -16.70 7.33
N LYS A 78 -8.85 -15.76 7.82
CA LYS A 78 -9.89 -16.02 8.85
C LYS A 78 -11.33 -15.88 8.34
N PHE A 79 -11.51 -15.69 7.04
CA PHE A 79 -12.80 -15.59 6.38
C PHE A 79 -12.87 -16.59 5.21
N PRO A 80 -14.07 -17.09 4.86
CA PRO A 80 -14.24 -17.93 3.68
C PRO A 80 -14.17 -17.09 2.39
N PRO A 81 -13.79 -17.69 1.24
CA PRO A 81 -13.75 -17.00 -0.06
C PRO A 81 -15.06 -16.27 -0.44
N GLN A 82 -16.19 -16.81 0.00
CA GLN A 82 -17.53 -16.31 -0.28
C GLN A 82 -17.76 -14.90 0.28
N ASP A 83 -17.12 -14.56 1.39
CA ASP A 83 -17.23 -13.23 1.98
C ASP A 83 -16.72 -12.15 1.01
N ILE A 84 -15.66 -12.45 0.25
CA ILE A 84 -15.12 -11.52 -0.77
C ILE A 84 -16.10 -11.41 -1.94
N ILE A 85 -16.66 -12.53 -2.40
CA ILE A 85 -17.66 -12.54 -3.50
C ILE A 85 -18.90 -11.73 -3.12
N HIS A 86 -19.33 -11.79 -1.86
CA HIS A 86 -20.53 -11.11 -1.39
C HIS A 86 -20.29 -9.67 -0.87
N ASN A 87 -19.10 -9.10 -1.07
CA ASN A 87 -18.77 -7.74 -0.61
C ASN A 87 -18.87 -7.56 0.92
N GLU A 88 -18.52 -8.59 1.70
CA GLU A 88 -18.45 -8.44 3.14
C GLU A 88 -17.32 -7.48 3.50
N ILE A 89 -17.68 -6.25 3.90
CA ILE A 89 -16.76 -5.12 4.09
C ILE A 89 -15.59 -5.48 4.98
N LYS A 90 -15.84 -6.21 6.08
CA LYS A 90 -14.79 -6.63 7.00
C LYS A 90 -13.76 -7.54 6.31
N SER A 91 -14.22 -8.52 5.54
CA SER A 91 -13.35 -9.47 4.85
C SER A 91 -12.57 -8.80 3.70
N LEU A 92 -13.18 -7.81 3.03
CA LEU A 92 -12.50 -6.95 2.05
C LEU A 92 -11.39 -6.09 2.68
N LEU A 93 -11.68 -5.45 3.82
CA LEU A 93 -10.66 -4.69 4.56
C LEU A 93 -9.54 -5.62 5.07
N ASP A 94 -9.89 -6.79 5.60
CA ASP A 94 -8.91 -7.75 6.10
C ASP A 94 -8.00 -8.26 4.97
N ILE A 95 -8.54 -8.63 3.80
CA ILE A 95 -7.72 -9.15 2.69
C ILE A 95 -6.79 -8.09 2.10
N LEU A 96 -7.29 -6.86 1.92
CA LEU A 96 -6.48 -5.76 1.38
C LEU A 96 -5.37 -5.37 2.36
N TRP A 97 -5.67 -5.34 3.67
CA TRP A 97 -4.64 -5.13 4.67
C TRP A 97 -3.59 -6.25 4.70
N ILE A 98 -4.02 -7.52 4.57
CA ILE A 98 -3.10 -8.65 4.50
C ILE A 98 -2.14 -8.51 3.31
N LEU A 99 -2.64 -8.06 2.16
CA LEU A 99 -1.85 -7.77 0.96
C LEU A 99 -0.85 -6.64 1.21
N ILE A 100 -1.34 -5.48 1.68
CA ILE A 100 -0.51 -4.32 2.05
C ILE A 100 0.61 -4.76 2.99
N LEU A 101 0.29 -5.48 4.06
CA LEU A 101 1.26 -5.86 5.08
C LEU A 101 2.28 -6.86 4.51
N ASN A 102 1.84 -7.97 3.90
CA ASN A 102 2.73 -9.08 3.57
C ASN A 102 3.47 -8.93 2.24
N TYR A 103 2.96 -8.11 1.33
CA TYR A 103 3.50 -7.92 -0.01
C TYR A 103 3.95 -6.48 -0.28
N GLY A 104 3.30 -5.48 0.32
CA GLY A 104 3.70 -4.06 0.19
C GLY A 104 4.77 -3.65 1.21
N ILE A 105 4.53 -3.93 2.49
CA ILE A 105 5.42 -3.54 3.60
C ILE A 105 6.49 -4.61 3.84
N HIS A 106 6.15 -5.88 3.74
CA HIS A 106 7.09 -6.97 3.91
C HIS A 106 7.45 -7.60 2.57
N PHE A 107 8.56 -8.34 2.56
CA PHE A 107 8.89 -9.24 1.47
C PHE A 107 8.27 -10.60 1.72
N ILE A 108 7.48 -11.12 0.77
CA ILE A 108 6.73 -12.38 0.93
C ILE A 108 7.64 -13.60 1.15
N GLY A 109 8.90 -13.56 0.70
CA GLY A 109 9.88 -14.63 0.94
C GLY A 109 10.50 -14.62 2.34
N GLN A 110 10.28 -13.59 3.16
CA GLN A 110 10.69 -13.62 4.59
C GLN A 110 9.88 -14.64 5.37
N ASN A 111 10.32 -15.04 6.56
CA ASN A 111 9.52 -15.93 7.40
C ASN A 111 8.27 -15.21 7.93
N ALA A 112 7.15 -15.92 8.02
CA ALA A 112 5.87 -15.34 8.47
C ALA A 112 5.95 -14.65 9.85
N PHE A 113 6.77 -15.15 10.78
CA PHE A 113 6.96 -14.53 12.09
C PHE A 113 7.70 -13.18 12.05
N GLN A 114 8.40 -12.88 10.95
CA GLN A 114 9.09 -11.61 10.72
C GLN A 114 8.18 -10.58 10.05
N ARG A 115 6.97 -10.97 9.60
CA ARG A 115 6.03 -10.10 8.89
C ARG A 115 4.93 -9.54 9.79
N SER A 116 5.34 -9.00 10.95
CA SER A 116 4.41 -8.33 11.87
C SER A 116 4.30 -6.83 11.58
N VAL A 117 3.22 -6.19 12.04
CA VAL A 117 3.05 -4.73 11.90
C VAL A 117 4.20 -3.98 12.56
N GLY A 118 4.64 -4.38 13.75
CA GLY A 118 5.74 -3.73 14.47
C GLY A 118 7.08 -3.81 13.73
N ILE A 119 7.38 -4.96 13.13
CA ILE A 119 8.59 -5.11 12.30
C ILE A 119 8.48 -4.25 11.04
N GLY A 120 7.32 -4.24 10.39
CA GLY A 120 7.09 -3.44 9.18
C GLY A 120 7.27 -1.95 9.44
N LYS A 121 6.73 -1.44 10.55
CA LYS A 121 6.95 -0.06 11.01
C LYS A 121 8.42 0.25 11.21
N LYS A 122 9.15 -0.64 11.90
CA LYS A 122 10.57 -0.46 12.14
C LYS A 122 11.35 -0.35 10.83
N GLN A 123 11.10 -1.25 9.88
CA GLN A 123 11.75 -1.25 8.56
C GLN A 123 11.40 -0.01 7.74
N LEU A 124 10.16 0.48 7.80
CA LEU A 124 9.77 1.72 7.13
C LEU A 124 10.48 2.93 7.76
N LEU A 125 10.60 2.98 9.10
CA LEU A 125 11.32 4.04 9.79
C LEU A 125 12.82 4.02 9.44
N GLU A 126 13.43 2.83 9.42
CA GLU A 126 14.82 2.65 9.00
C GLU A 126 15.05 3.18 7.58
N TRP A 127 14.17 2.84 6.63
CA TRP A 127 14.24 3.40 5.29
C TRP A 127 14.12 4.94 5.29
N CYS A 128 13.18 5.52 6.05
CA CYS A 128 13.05 6.98 6.13
C CYS A 128 14.32 7.65 6.69
N GLN A 129 14.98 7.02 7.65
CA GLN A 129 16.25 7.50 8.22
C GLN A 129 17.36 7.52 7.19
N ASP A 130 17.46 6.45 6.38
CA ASP A 130 18.46 6.33 5.32
C ASP A 130 18.24 7.41 4.25
N GLU A 131 17.00 7.61 3.78
CA GLU A 131 16.65 8.65 2.80
C GLU A 131 16.90 10.08 3.31
N LEU A 132 16.62 10.34 4.58
CA LEU A 132 16.75 11.66 5.19
C LEU A 132 18.13 11.93 5.80
N GLY A 133 19.01 10.93 5.86
CA GLY A 133 20.30 11.03 6.54
C GLY A 133 20.18 11.43 8.02
N THR A 134 19.15 10.94 8.71
CA THR A 134 18.83 11.31 10.10
C THR A 134 18.53 10.08 10.96
N THR A 135 18.42 10.26 12.28
CA THR A 135 18.06 9.19 13.22
C THR A 135 16.81 9.55 13.99
N PHE A 136 15.84 8.64 14.03
CA PHE A 136 14.60 8.76 14.77
C PHE A 136 14.57 7.81 15.97
N ASP A 137 13.73 8.11 16.96
CA ASP A 137 13.53 7.21 18.09
C ASP A 137 12.53 6.12 17.72
N HIS A 138 13.00 4.88 17.65
CA HIS A 138 12.17 3.70 17.34
C HIS A 138 11.07 3.41 18.38
N ARG A 139 11.08 4.07 19.54
CA ARG A 139 10.02 3.97 20.55
C ARG A 139 8.80 4.82 20.21
N ASN A 140 8.96 5.82 19.34
CA ASN A 140 7.88 6.70 18.89
C ASN A 140 7.13 6.10 17.69
N THR A 141 5.94 6.62 17.41
CA THR A 141 5.17 6.28 16.21
C THR A 141 5.82 6.88 14.96
N LEU A 142 5.49 6.34 13.77
CA LEU A 142 5.93 6.93 12.51
C LEU A 142 5.41 8.36 12.38
N THR A 143 4.15 8.59 12.73
CA THR A 143 3.54 9.93 12.71
C THR A 143 4.27 10.90 13.62
N PHE A 144 4.66 10.48 14.84
CA PHE A 144 5.40 11.34 15.75
C PHE A 144 6.80 11.67 15.21
N ASN A 145 7.50 10.71 14.62
CA ASN A 145 8.85 10.94 14.10
C ASN A 145 8.84 11.79 12.81
N LEU A 146 7.87 11.58 11.93
CA LEU A 146 7.87 12.17 10.58
C LEU A 146 6.97 13.41 10.45
N CYS A 147 5.80 13.41 11.09
CA CYS A 147 4.82 14.48 10.95
C CYS A 147 5.00 15.60 12.01
N ASN A 148 5.75 15.36 13.09
CA ASN A 148 6.13 16.45 13.99
C ASN A 148 7.30 17.23 13.38
N GLY A 149 6.97 18.37 12.76
CA GLY A 149 7.93 19.22 12.06
C GLY A 149 7.83 19.03 10.55
N ASN A 150 8.96 19.04 9.85
CA ASN A 150 9.01 19.04 8.38
C ASN A 150 9.64 17.78 7.77
N TRP A 151 9.90 16.73 8.56
CA TRP A 151 10.59 15.52 8.08
C TRP A 151 9.83 14.80 6.99
N PHE A 152 8.51 14.65 7.14
CA PHE A 152 7.71 14.03 6.10
C PHE A 152 7.70 14.86 4.80
N VAL A 153 7.64 16.19 4.90
CA VAL A 153 7.73 17.06 3.71
C VAL A 153 9.09 16.95 3.03
N GLN A 154 10.18 16.92 3.81
CA GLN A 154 11.52 16.68 3.26
C GLN A 154 11.62 15.32 2.56
N LEU A 155 10.99 14.28 3.12
CA LEU A 155 10.96 12.97 2.49
C LEU A 155 10.21 13.02 1.14
N LEU A 156 9.08 13.72 1.08
CA LEU A 156 8.35 13.95 -0.18
C LEU A 156 9.23 14.70 -1.20
N GLU A 157 9.96 15.73 -0.77
CA GLU A 157 10.92 16.47 -1.63
C GLU A 157 12.00 15.54 -2.20
N GLN A 158 12.58 14.67 -1.36
CA GLN A 158 13.59 13.69 -1.79
C GLN A 158 13.04 12.70 -2.81
N VAL A 159 11.87 12.10 -2.54
CA VAL A 159 11.23 11.10 -3.42
C VAL A 159 10.79 11.74 -4.74
N ALA A 160 10.20 12.93 -4.70
CA ALA A 160 9.81 13.68 -5.90
C ALA A 160 11.05 13.94 -6.79
N GLY A 161 12.23 14.12 -6.18
CA GLY A 161 13.51 14.24 -6.88
C GLY A 161 13.59 15.47 -7.78
N CYS A 162 12.78 16.50 -7.48
CA CYS A 162 12.72 17.73 -8.26
C CYS A 162 12.68 18.96 -7.34
N SER A 163 13.32 20.05 -7.79
CA SER A 163 13.31 21.32 -7.07
C SER A 163 12.05 22.10 -7.42
N MET A 164 10.96 21.86 -6.70
CA MET A 164 9.73 22.65 -6.84
C MET A 164 9.85 23.99 -6.12
N GLN A 165 9.29 25.05 -6.70
CA GLN A 165 9.19 26.34 -6.02
C GLN A 165 8.25 26.21 -4.82
N LYS A 166 8.74 26.53 -3.62
CA LYS A 166 7.93 26.47 -2.40
C LYS A 166 6.79 27.49 -2.48
N SER A 167 5.53 27.02 -2.39
CA SER A 167 4.38 27.91 -2.22
C SER A 167 4.42 28.57 -0.84
N LYS A 168 3.78 29.72 -0.70
CA LYS A 168 3.55 30.34 0.62
C LYS A 168 2.55 29.53 1.43
N ASP A 169 1.60 28.89 0.76
CA ASP A 169 0.70 27.93 1.38
C ASP A 169 1.39 26.56 1.43
N THR A 170 1.59 26.06 2.65
CA THR A 170 2.24 24.76 2.87
C THR A 170 1.39 23.61 2.35
N ALA A 171 0.05 23.70 2.42
CA ALA A 171 -0.84 22.66 1.93
C ALA A 171 -0.80 22.59 0.40
N GLU A 172 -0.81 23.73 -0.29
CA GLU A 172 -0.65 23.77 -1.76
C GLU A 172 0.70 23.18 -2.19
N TYR A 173 1.78 23.49 -1.46
CA TYR A 173 3.11 22.96 -1.77
C TYR A 173 3.16 21.44 -1.62
N ILE A 174 2.58 20.91 -0.53
CA ILE A 174 2.51 19.46 -0.31
C ILE A 174 1.62 18.79 -1.36
N ASP A 175 0.47 19.35 -1.73
CA ASP A 175 -0.38 18.78 -2.78
C ASP A 175 0.35 18.71 -4.14
N ALA A 176 1.17 19.74 -4.45
CA ALA A 176 2.01 19.74 -5.64
C ALA A 176 3.07 18.62 -5.60
N LEU A 177 3.74 18.40 -4.46
CA LEU A 177 4.68 17.28 -4.28
C LEU A 177 3.99 15.92 -4.43
N LEU A 178 2.82 15.74 -3.81
CA LEU A 178 2.05 14.50 -3.91
C LEU A 178 1.59 14.23 -5.35
N THR A 179 1.22 15.28 -6.09
CA THR A 179 0.84 15.19 -7.51
C THR A 179 2.03 14.79 -8.38
N GLU A 180 3.21 15.38 -8.15
CA GLU A 180 4.44 14.99 -8.85
C GLU A 180 4.81 13.53 -8.60
N ILE A 181 4.74 13.09 -7.33
CA ILE A 181 4.99 11.69 -6.96
C ILE A 181 3.98 10.75 -7.65
N GLN A 182 2.71 11.15 -7.75
CA GLN A 182 1.71 10.40 -8.48
C GLN A 182 2.04 10.28 -9.97
N ASP A 183 2.35 11.38 -10.63
CA ASP A 183 2.60 11.39 -12.07
C ASP A 183 3.86 10.60 -12.43
N ARG A 184 4.89 10.66 -11.57
CA ARG A 184 6.18 9.99 -11.81
C ARG A 184 6.16 8.50 -11.47
N TYR A 185 5.43 8.12 -10.42
CA TYR A 185 5.54 6.79 -9.83
C TYR A 185 4.21 6.05 -9.70
N CYS A 186 3.13 6.60 -10.25
CA CYS A 186 1.77 6.10 -10.13
C CYS A 186 1.29 5.94 -8.67
N ILE A 187 1.89 6.63 -7.71
CA ILE A 187 1.46 6.56 -6.30
C ILE A 187 0.32 7.56 -6.10
N MET A 188 -0.90 7.04 -5.94
CA MET A 188 -2.10 7.87 -5.82
C MET A 188 -1.96 8.89 -4.69
N LYS A 189 -2.12 10.18 -5.03
CA LYS A 189 -2.02 11.28 -4.06
C LYS A 189 -3.12 11.23 -3.02
N ASP A 190 -4.30 10.74 -3.41
CA ASP A 190 -5.47 10.61 -2.55
C ASP A 190 -5.37 9.46 -1.52
N ILE A 191 -4.18 8.91 -1.25
CA ILE A 191 -3.95 8.07 -0.06
C ILE A 191 -3.77 8.95 1.17
N ILE A 192 -3.14 10.12 1.02
CA ILE A 192 -2.82 11.04 2.11
C ILE A 192 -3.07 12.48 1.67
N ARG A 193 -3.76 13.28 2.49
CA ARG A 193 -4.09 14.66 2.11
C ARG A 193 -3.06 15.64 2.65
N ALA A 194 -2.78 16.66 1.85
CA ALA A 194 -1.94 17.77 2.28
C ALA A 194 -2.47 18.45 3.57
N SER A 195 -3.79 18.61 3.70
CA SER A 195 -4.42 19.15 4.92
C SER A 195 -4.09 18.31 6.15
N ASP A 196 -4.16 16.99 6.02
CA ASP A 196 -3.97 16.08 7.16
C ASP A 196 -2.51 16.10 7.64
N ILE A 197 -1.57 16.31 6.71
CA ILE A 197 -0.14 16.49 7.00
C ILE A 197 0.09 17.81 7.74
N VAL A 198 -0.49 18.92 7.23
CA VAL A 198 -0.35 20.25 7.84
C VAL A 198 -0.98 20.30 9.24
N ASP A 199 -2.15 19.69 9.40
CA ASP A 199 -2.88 19.67 10.67
C ASP A 199 -2.31 18.64 11.66
N GLY A 200 -1.37 17.79 11.24
CA GLY A 200 -0.79 16.72 12.07
C GLY A 200 -1.81 15.62 12.42
N THR A 201 -2.82 15.41 11.58
CA THR A 201 -3.91 14.45 11.80
C THR A 201 -3.78 13.16 11.02
N VAL A 202 -2.69 13.00 10.24
CA VAL A 202 -2.36 11.74 9.57
C VAL A 202 -2.29 10.60 10.58
N ASP A 203 -3.06 9.55 10.34
CA ASP A 203 -2.99 8.36 11.17
C ASP A 203 -1.83 7.45 10.74
N GLU A 204 -1.37 6.66 11.71
CA GLU A 204 -0.23 5.78 11.56
C GLU A 204 -0.40 4.73 10.45
N HIS A 205 -1.63 4.27 10.22
CA HIS A 205 -1.92 3.23 9.25
C HIS A 205 -1.85 3.76 7.83
N THR A 206 -2.46 4.92 7.57
CA THR A 206 -2.36 5.63 6.29
C THR A 206 -0.92 5.98 5.96
N LEU A 207 -0.14 6.45 6.94
CA LEU A 207 1.27 6.75 6.74
C LEU A 207 2.08 5.50 6.37
N MET A 208 1.85 4.37 7.02
CA MET A 208 2.51 3.10 6.65
C MET A 208 2.23 2.70 5.21
N ILE A 209 0.98 2.84 4.75
CA ILE A 209 0.56 2.51 3.39
C ILE A 209 1.33 3.39 2.40
N TYR A 210 1.33 4.70 2.61
CA TYR A 210 1.98 5.64 1.70
C TYR A 210 3.51 5.45 1.66
N LEU A 211 4.17 5.32 2.82
CA LEU A 211 5.60 5.05 2.91
C LEU A 211 5.99 3.73 2.21
N SER A 212 5.15 2.70 2.31
CA SER A 212 5.40 1.41 1.65
C SER A 212 5.43 1.51 0.13
N LEU A 213 4.62 2.39 -0.45
CA LEU A 213 4.59 2.66 -1.88
C LEU A 213 5.82 3.47 -2.30
N MET A 214 6.18 4.51 -1.54
CA MET A 214 7.36 5.32 -1.84
C MET A 214 8.65 4.50 -1.79
N ARG A 215 8.83 3.65 -0.77
CA ARG A 215 10.02 2.79 -0.63
C ARG A 215 10.19 1.78 -1.78
N ARG A 216 9.13 1.45 -2.51
CA ARG A 216 9.19 0.51 -3.64
C ARG A 216 9.74 1.15 -4.92
N ARG A 217 9.91 2.47 -4.96
CA ARG A 217 10.41 3.24 -6.10
C ARG A 217 11.89 3.55 -5.95
#